data_AF-A0A923GHL4-F1
#
_entry.id   AF-A0A923GHL4-F1
#
_cell.length_a   1.000
_cell.length_b   1.000
_cell.length_c   1.000
_cell.angle_alpha   90.00
_cell.angle_beta   90.00
_cell.angle_gamma   90.00
#
_symmetry.space_group_name_H-M   'P 1'
#
loop_
_entity.id
_entity.type
_entity.pdbx_description
1 polymer ?
#
loop_
_entity_poly.entity_id
_entity_poly.type
_entity_poly.pdbx_seq_one_letter_code
_entity_poly.pdbx_strand_id
1 'polypeptide(L)'
;MAELRLLLGFDYGSKQIGVAVGQVITGQARELCTLKAQNGVPDWAQVEKLISEWKPDAIVVGLPLNMDGTPSEMSERAEKFARRLHGRFNVPVHTHDERLTTFEAKGERLARGGQRGSYRDNPVDAIAAALLLQGWLEANT
;
A
#
# COMPACT_ATOMS: atom_id res chain seq x y z
N MET A 1 -15.88 -0.19 18.53
CA MET A 1 -14.93 -0.49 17.43
C MET A 1 -13.55 -0.13 17.94
N ALA A 2 -12.52 -0.95 17.68
CA ALA A 2 -11.16 -0.57 18.03
C ALA A 2 -10.80 0.73 17.29
N GLU A 3 -10.21 1.67 18.00
CA GLU A 3 -9.76 2.94 17.43
C GLU A 3 -8.56 2.67 16.53
N LEU A 4 -8.70 2.88 15.21
CA LEU A 4 -7.58 2.73 14.28
C LEU A 4 -6.52 3.78 14.60
N ARG A 5 -5.28 3.38 14.85
CA ARG A 5 -4.16 4.29 15.13
C ARG A 5 -3.04 4.14 14.13
N LEU A 6 -2.63 2.90 13.83
CA LEU A 6 -1.53 2.59 12.93
C LEU A 6 -2.00 1.64 11.83
N LEU A 7 -1.67 2.00 10.59
CA LEU A 7 -2.06 1.25 9.39
C LEU A 7 -0.82 0.86 8.59
N LEU A 8 -0.86 -0.30 7.96
CA LEU A 8 0.05 -0.63 6.87
C LEU A 8 -0.68 -0.53 5.52
N GLY A 9 -0.04 0.10 4.54
CA GLY A 9 -0.51 0.19 3.17
C GLY A 9 0.30 -0.72 2.26
N PHE A 10 -0.36 -1.45 1.36
CA PHE A 10 0.28 -2.27 0.34
C PHE A 10 -0.21 -1.85 -1.05
N ASP A 11 0.71 -1.34 -1.87
CA ASP A 11 0.49 -1.14 -3.30
C ASP A 11 0.81 -2.44 -4.05
N TYR A 12 -0.22 -3.11 -4.55
CA TYR A 12 -0.11 -4.45 -5.09
C TYR A 12 0.39 -4.45 -6.53
N GLY A 13 1.59 -4.99 -6.74
CA GLY A 13 2.16 -5.25 -8.06
C GLY A 13 2.56 -6.71 -8.27
N SER A 14 2.65 -7.12 -9.54
CA SER A 14 2.94 -8.51 -9.92
C SER A 14 4.41 -8.90 -9.72
N LYS A 15 5.31 -7.91 -9.72
CA LYS A 15 6.75 -8.07 -9.53
C LYS A 15 7.26 -7.47 -8.22
N GLN A 16 6.60 -6.43 -7.75
CA GLN A 16 6.97 -5.67 -6.57
C GLN A 16 5.69 -5.23 -5.86
N ILE A 17 5.73 -5.19 -4.54
CA ILE A 17 4.63 -4.69 -3.72
C ILE A 17 5.22 -3.60 -2.82
N GLY A 18 4.77 -2.36 -3.01
CA GLY A 18 5.15 -1.26 -2.16
C GLY A 18 4.52 -1.40 -0.79
N VAL A 19 5.24 -1.01 0.26
CA VAL A 19 4.74 -1.01 1.63
C VAL A 19 4.93 0.36 2.26
N ALA A 20 3.89 0.84 2.94
CA ALA A 20 3.89 2.09 3.67
C ALA A 20 3.29 1.93 5.08
N VAL A 21 3.58 2.89 5.95
CA VAL A 21 2.96 3.01 7.28
C VAL A 21 2.23 4.35 7.38
N GLY A 22 1.06 4.32 8.00
CA GLY A 22 0.22 5.49 8.21
C GLY A 22 -0.21 5.59 9.66
N GLN A 23 -0.37 6.81 10.14
CA GLN A 23 -0.91 7.09 11.47
C GLN A 23 -2.15 7.95 11.38
N VAL A 24 -3.24 7.50 11.98
CA VAL A 24 -4.53 8.19 11.96
C VAL A 24 -4.45 9.52 12.71
N ILE A 25 -3.71 9.57 13.83
CA ILE A 25 -3.58 10.78 14.67
C ILE A 25 -2.98 11.96 13.89
N THR A 26 -1.98 11.70 13.05
CA THR A 26 -1.32 12.74 12.25
C THR A 26 -1.94 12.89 10.87
N GLY A 27 -2.73 11.92 10.41
CA GLY A 27 -3.24 11.87 9.04
C GLY A 27 -2.13 11.76 8.00
N GLN A 28 -0.97 11.19 8.35
CA GLN A 28 0.19 11.10 7.46
C GLN A 28 0.58 9.65 7.19
N ALA A 29 0.95 9.38 5.94
CA ALA A 29 1.57 8.14 5.51
C ALA A 29 2.99 8.36 4.95
N ARG A 30 3.86 7.38 5.19
CA ARG A 30 5.24 7.36 4.67
C ARG A 30 5.61 5.98 4.15
N GLU A 31 6.53 5.95 3.21
CA GLU A 31 7.09 4.72 2.67
C GLU A 31 7.84 3.92 3.75
N LEU A 32 7.79 2.59 3.64
CA LEU A 32 8.57 1.68 4.47
C LEU A 32 9.59 0.90 3.64
N CYS A 33 9.12 0.12 2.67
CA CYS A 33 9.97 -0.72 1.86
C CYS A 33 9.23 -1.23 0.62
N THR A 34 9.89 -2.07 -0.18
CA THR A 34 9.26 -2.80 -1.27
C THR A 34 9.57 -4.27 -1.14
N LEU A 35 8.54 -5.10 -1.25
CA LEU A 35 8.64 -6.55 -1.25
C LEU A 35 8.73 -7.03 -2.70
N LYS A 36 9.68 -7.92 -2.98
CA LYS A 36 9.66 -8.64 -4.27
C LYS A 36 8.48 -9.60 -4.30
N ALA A 37 7.82 -9.66 -5.45
CA ALA A 37 6.73 -10.58 -5.72
C ALA A 37 7.02 -11.40 -6.98
N GLN A 38 6.58 -12.65 -6.98
CA GLN A 38 6.58 -13.51 -8.15
C GLN A 38 5.13 -13.77 -8.54
N ASN A 39 4.71 -13.22 -9.68
CA ASN A 39 3.30 -13.25 -10.12
C ASN A 39 2.32 -12.75 -9.05
N GLY A 40 2.71 -11.70 -8.33
CA GLY A 40 1.92 -11.09 -7.26
C GLY A 40 1.92 -11.84 -5.93
N VAL A 41 2.79 -12.84 -5.79
CA VAL A 41 2.99 -13.54 -4.52
C VAL A 41 4.29 -13.05 -3.88
N PRO A 42 4.23 -12.32 -2.74
CA PRO A 42 5.42 -11.94 -2.01
C PRO A 42 5.97 -13.11 -1.18
N ASP A 43 7.17 -12.93 -0.65
CA ASP A 43 7.66 -13.73 0.46
C ASP A 43 6.84 -13.42 1.73
N TRP A 44 6.02 -14.38 2.15
CA TRP A 44 5.13 -14.21 3.30
C TRP A 44 5.87 -14.07 4.63
N ALA A 45 7.10 -14.57 4.76
CA ALA A 45 7.87 -14.37 5.99
C ALA A 45 8.27 -12.89 6.17
N GLN A 46 8.53 -12.18 5.07
CA GLN A 46 8.80 -10.74 5.11
C GLN A 46 7.55 -9.94 5.45
N VAL A 47 6.39 -10.33 4.91
CA VAL A 47 5.10 -9.73 5.27
C VAL A 47 4.79 -9.94 6.76
N GLU A 48 4.99 -11.17 7.25
CA GLU A 48 4.79 -11.52 8.65
C GLU A 48 5.70 -10.71 9.58
N LYS A 49 6.98 -10.55 9.20
CA LYS A 49 7.92 -9.70 9.94
C LYS A 49 7.41 -8.27 10.04
N LEU A 50 6.96 -7.68 8.94
CA LEU A 50 6.42 -6.31 8.92
C LEU A 50 5.18 -6.17 9.81
N ILE A 51 4.23 -7.11 9.72
CA ILE A 51 3.01 -7.07 10.53
C ILE A 51 3.34 -7.26 12.02
N SER A 52 4.28 -8.14 12.34
CA SER A 52 4.70 -8.40 13.73
C SER A 52 5.48 -7.24 14.34
N GLU A 53 6.28 -6.55 13.53
CA GLU A 53 7.08 -5.39 13.93
C GLU A 53 6.18 -4.15 14.15
N TRP A 54 5.32 -3.84 13.17
CA TRP A 54 4.50 -2.63 13.18
C TRP A 54 3.18 -2.78 13.94
N LYS A 55 2.68 -4.02 14.08
CA LYS A 55 1.40 -4.35 14.76
C LYS A 55 0.26 -3.42 14.34
N PRO A 56 -0.05 -3.32 13.03
CA PRO A 56 -1.08 -2.41 12.55
C PRO A 56 -2.47 -2.83 13.06
N ASP A 57 -3.32 -1.83 13.31
CA ASP A 57 -4.73 -2.03 13.65
C ASP A 57 -5.55 -2.48 12.43
N ALA A 58 -5.14 -2.04 11.24
CA ALA A 58 -5.69 -2.48 9.97
C ALA A 58 -4.67 -2.34 8.82
N ILE A 59 -4.95 -3.03 7.72
CA ILE A 59 -4.17 -2.98 6.49
C ILE A 59 -5.02 -2.37 5.38
N VAL A 60 -4.41 -1.55 4.51
CA VAL A 60 -5.03 -1.01 3.30
C VAL A 60 -4.32 -1.59 2.08
N VAL A 61 -5.08 -2.13 1.12
CA VAL A 61 -4.55 -2.65 -0.14
C VAL A 61 -5.08 -1.84 -1.31
N GLY A 62 -4.21 -1.48 -2.23
CA GLY A 62 -4.59 -0.77 -3.45
C GLY A 62 -5.33 -1.64 -4.46
N LEU A 63 -6.39 -1.07 -5.05
CA LEU A 63 -7.18 -1.68 -6.11
C LEU A 63 -7.02 -0.88 -7.41
N PRO A 64 -6.24 -1.40 -8.38
CA PRO A 64 -6.09 -0.80 -9.70
C PRO A 64 -7.32 -1.11 -10.56
N LEU A 65 -8.41 -0.38 -10.34
CA LEU A 65 -9.62 -0.46 -11.15
C LEU A 65 -9.41 0.19 -12.53
N ASN A 66 -10.23 -0.19 -13.51
CA ASN A 66 -10.28 0.50 -14.79
C ASN A 66 -10.83 1.92 -14.60
N MET A 67 -10.59 2.84 -15.55
CA MET A 67 -11.00 4.25 -15.40
C MET A 67 -12.51 4.43 -15.18
N ASP A 68 -13.33 3.55 -15.75
CA ASP A 68 -14.79 3.53 -15.56
C ASP A 68 -15.23 2.94 -14.21
N GLY A 69 -14.28 2.48 -13.38
CA GLY A 69 -14.52 1.87 -12.07
C GLY A 69 -14.79 0.37 -12.11
N THR A 70 -14.74 -0.25 -13.28
CA THR A 70 -14.92 -1.70 -13.39
C THR A 70 -13.66 -2.45 -12.90
N PRO A 71 -13.81 -3.69 -12.37
CA PRO A 71 -12.67 -4.51 -12.00
C PRO A 71 -11.77 -4.83 -13.20
N SER A 72 -10.46 -4.72 -13.00
CA SER A 72 -9.43 -5.26 -13.89
C SER A 72 -8.96 -6.64 -13.39
N GLU A 73 -8.29 -7.42 -14.25
CA GLU A 73 -7.62 -8.67 -13.80
C GLU A 73 -6.65 -8.42 -12.63
N MET A 74 -6.02 -7.25 -12.61
CA MET A 74 -5.08 -6.87 -11.55
C MET A 74 -5.81 -6.56 -10.25
N SER A 75 -6.97 -5.89 -10.31
CA SER A 75 -7.81 -5.65 -9.14
C SER A 75 -8.33 -6.94 -8.51
N GLU A 76 -8.73 -7.93 -9.30
CA GLU A 76 -9.13 -9.24 -8.76
C GLU A 76 -7.98 -9.94 -8.02
N ARG A 77 -6.76 -9.79 -8.54
CA ARG A 77 -5.55 -10.34 -7.90
C ARG A 77 -5.21 -9.58 -6.62
N ALA A 78 -5.35 -8.26 -6.61
CA ALA A 78 -5.18 -7.44 -5.42
C ALA A 78 -6.20 -7.79 -4.33
N GLU A 79 -7.47 -8.01 -4.68
CA GLU A 79 -8.47 -8.51 -3.74
C GLU A 79 -8.13 -9.90 -3.18
N LYS A 80 -7.66 -10.82 -4.04
CA LYS A 80 -7.18 -12.14 -3.58
C LYS A 80 -6.03 -11.99 -2.59
N PHE A 81 -5.12 -11.05 -2.83
CA PHE A 81 -4.03 -10.71 -1.91
C PHE A 81 -4.56 -10.13 -0.58
N ALA A 82 -5.51 -9.20 -0.61
CA ALA A 82 -6.18 -8.66 0.58
C ALA A 82 -6.85 -9.75 1.43
N ARG A 83 -7.59 -10.66 0.79
CA ARG A 83 -8.20 -11.83 1.47
C ARG A 83 -7.16 -12.75 2.10
N ARG A 84 -6.00 -12.95 1.44
CA ARG A 84 -4.90 -13.76 1.98
C ARG A 84 -4.24 -13.08 3.18
N LEU A 85 -4.05 -11.77 3.16
CA LEU A 85 -3.55 -11.00 4.31
C LEU A 85 -4.48 -11.18 5.51
N HIS A 86 -5.77 -10.98 5.31
CA HIS A 86 -6.77 -11.16 6.38
C HIS A 86 -6.74 -12.59 6.93
N GLY A 87 -6.82 -13.60 6.06
CA GLY A 87 -6.85 -15.00 6.49
C GLY A 87 -5.57 -15.50 7.17
N ARG A 88 -4.39 -14.93 6.85
CA ARG A 88 -3.11 -15.32 7.45
C ARG A 88 -2.84 -14.65 8.79
N PHE A 89 -3.18 -13.37 8.90
CA PHE A 89 -2.75 -12.55 10.04
C PHE A 89 -3.88 -12.11 10.95
N ASN A 90 -5.14 -12.36 10.56
CA ASN A 90 -6.33 -11.97 11.30
C ASN A 90 -6.39 -10.46 11.62
N VAL A 91 -5.77 -9.64 10.76
CA VAL A 91 -5.81 -8.18 10.81
C VAL A 91 -6.94 -7.71 9.88
N PRO A 92 -7.76 -6.71 10.25
CA PRO A 92 -8.72 -6.09 9.34
C PRO A 92 -8.03 -5.59 8.07
N VAL A 93 -8.61 -5.86 6.90
CA VAL A 93 -8.07 -5.40 5.62
C VAL A 93 -9.12 -4.61 4.87
N HIS A 94 -8.77 -3.39 4.51
CA HIS A 94 -9.55 -2.50 3.65
C HIS A 94 -8.91 -2.42 2.27
N THR A 95 -9.71 -2.05 1.28
CA THR A 95 -9.26 -1.82 -0.08
C THR A 95 -9.49 -0.37 -0.47
N HIS A 96 -8.58 0.22 -1.25
CA HIS A 96 -8.69 1.60 -1.71
C HIS A 96 -8.58 1.69 -3.22
N ASP A 97 -9.47 2.48 -3.82
CA ASP A 97 -9.48 2.74 -5.26
C ASP A 97 -8.35 3.69 -5.66
N GLU A 98 -7.50 3.26 -6.58
CA GLU A 98 -6.32 4.02 -6.99
C GLU A 98 -6.56 5.04 -8.12
N ARG A 99 -7.75 5.08 -8.71
CA ARG A 99 -8.03 5.90 -9.91
C ARG A 99 -7.75 7.39 -9.73
N LEU A 100 -7.86 7.90 -8.51
CA LEU A 100 -7.74 9.33 -8.21
C LEU A 100 -6.30 9.80 -7.98
N THR A 101 -5.32 8.91 -7.96
CA THR A 101 -3.91 9.30 -7.92
C THR A 101 -3.43 9.63 -9.34
N THR A 102 -3.51 10.91 -9.72
CA THR A 102 -3.08 11.35 -11.06
C THR A 102 -1.61 10.97 -11.27
N PHE A 103 -1.27 10.57 -12.50
CA PHE A 103 0.13 10.32 -12.88
C PHE A 103 1.02 11.53 -12.56
N GLU A 104 0.46 12.73 -12.66
CA GLU A 104 1.08 13.99 -12.27
C GLU A 104 1.27 14.11 -10.74
N ALA A 105 0.28 13.77 -9.91
CA ALA A 105 0.45 13.77 -8.45
C ALA A 105 1.46 12.71 -7.98
N LYS A 106 1.46 11.52 -8.61
CA LYS A 106 2.50 10.50 -8.42
C LYS A 106 3.87 11.04 -8.84
N GLY A 107 3.96 11.71 -10.01
CA GLY A 107 5.19 12.30 -10.54
C GLY A 107 5.72 13.48 -9.72
N GLU A 108 4.87 14.38 -9.25
CA GLU A 108 5.24 15.56 -8.47
C GLU A 108 5.67 15.19 -7.05
N ARG A 109 4.99 14.26 -6.36
CA ARG A 109 5.48 13.79 -5.04
C ARG A 109 6.74 12.96 -5.17
N LEU A 110 6.92 12.18 -6.24
CA LEU A 110 8.19 11.52 -6.55
C LEU A 110 9.31 12.56 -6.78
N ALA A 111 9.02 13.65 -7.50
CA ALA A 111 9.97 14.73 -7.76
C ALA A 111 10.28 15.61 -6.54
N ARG A 112 9.31 15.83 -5.63
CA ARG A 112 9.47 16.64 -4.41
C ARG A 112 10.05 15.86 -3.22
N GLY A 113 9.82 14.55 -3.15
CA GLY A 113 10.34 13.65 -2.10
C GLY A 113 11.68 12.98 -2.44
N GLY A 114 12.11 13.03 -3.70
CA GLY A 114 13.41 12.55 -4.14
C GLY A 114 14.54 13.44 -3.65
N GLN A 115 15.02 13.24 -2.42
CA GLN A 115 16.41 13.55 -2.13
C GLN A 115 17.27 12.90 -3.24
N ARG A 116 18.28 13.63 -3.73
CA ARG A 116 19.32 13.17 -4.68
C ARG A 116 20.17 12.03 -4.09
N GLY A 117 19.54 10.99 -3.56
CA GLY A 117 20.12 9.69 -3.27
C GLY A 117 19.73 8.77 -4.43
N SER A 118 20.74 8.21 -5.09
CA SER A 118 20.69 7.02 -5.93
C SER A 118 19.29 6.36 -6.06
N TYR A 119 18.74 6.40 -7.27
CA TYR A 119 17.55 5.64 -7.71
C TYR A 119 17.60 4.13 -7.37
N ARG A 120 18.75 3.62 -6.90
CA ARG A 120 18.94 2.23 -6.43
C ARG A 120 18.46 2.00 -5.00
N ASP A 121 18.28 3.04 -4.18
CA ASP A 121 18.06 2.92 -2.73
C ASP A 121 16.64 3.27 -2.26
N ASN A 122 15.80 3.88 -3.11
CA ASN A 122 14.40 4.15 -2.79
C ASN A 122 13.47 3.65 -3.91
N PRO A 123 12.88 2.45 -3.81
CA PRO A 123 12.08 1.88 -4.87
C PRO A 123 10.80 2.72 -5.04
N VAL A 124 10.55 3.15 -6.27
CA VAL A 124 9.37 3.92 -6.71
C VAL A 124 8.05 3.33 -6.16
N ASP A 125 7.98 2.01 -6.00
CA ASP A 125 6.82 1.29 -5.48
C ASP A 125 6.49 1.62 -4.02
N ALA A 126 7.48 1.87 -3.15
CA ALA A 126 7.23 2.23 -1.75
C ALA A 126 6.57 3.62 -1.62
N ILE A 127 6.93 4.54 -2.52
CA ILE A 127 6.34 5.88 -2.60
C ILE A 127 4.89 5.77 -3.07
N ALA A 128 4.60 4.91 -4.05
CA ALA A 128 3.23 4.67 -4.50
C ALA A 128 2.35 4.10 -3.36
N ALA A 129 2.88 3.19 -2.53
CA ALA A 129 2.18 2.72 -1.33
C ALA A 129 1.91 3.81 -0.31
N ALA A 130 2.81 4.78 -0.15
CA ALA A 130 2.59 5.92 0.74
C ALA A 130 1.48 6.84 0.22
N LEU A 131 1.44 7.08 -1.09
CA LEU A 131 0.38 7.86 -1.75
C LEU A 131 -0.98 7.19 -1.63
N LEU A 132 -1.03 5.88 -1.87
CA LEU A 132 -2.21 5.05 -1.66
C LEU A 132 -2.75 5.22 -0.24
N LEU A 133 -1.90 5.00 0.75
CA LEU A 133 -2.30 5.02 2.15
C LEU A 133 -2.69 6.43 2.60
N GLN A 134 -2.01 7.45 2.09
CA GLN A 134 -2.37 8.85 2.30
C GLN A 134 -3.79 9.14 1.78
N GLY A 135 -4.11 8.74 0.54
CA GLY A 135 -5.45 8.94 -0.03
C GLY A 135 -6.55 8.20 0.75
N TRP A 136 -6.24 7.01 1.28
CA TRP A 136 -7.18 6.30 2.14
C TRP A 136 -7.42 7.04 3.46
N LEU A 137 -6.37 7.53 4.12
CA LEU A 137 -6.49 8.33 5.35
C LEU A 137 -7.37 9.56 5.10
N GLU A 138 -7.05 10.35 4.07
CA GLU A 138 -7.81 11.56 3.71
C GLU A 138 -9.31 11.30 3.44
N ALA A 139 -9.65 10.10 2.95
CA ALA A 139 -11.03 9.73 2.65
C ALA A 139 -11.79 9.13 3.85
N ASN A 140 -11.11 8.69 4.92
CA ASN A 140 -11.70 7.88 6.00
C ASN A 140 -11.44 8.40 7.42
N THR A 141 -10.62 9.44 7.60
CA THR A 141 -10.26 10.01 8.90
C THR A 141 -10.30 11.53 8.86
#